data_AF-A0A952AFU1-F1
#
_entry.id   AF-A0A952AFU1-F1
#
_cell.length_a   1.000
_cell.length_b   1.000
_cell.length_c   1.000
_cell.angle_alpha   90.00
_cell.angle_beta   90.00
_cell.angle_gamma   90.00
#
_symmetry.space_group_name_H-M   'P 1'
#
loop_
_entity.id
_entity.type
_entity.pdbx_description
1 polymer ?
#
loop_
_entity_poly.entity_id
_entity_poly.type
_entity_poly.pdbx_seq_one_letter_code
_entity_poly.pdbx_strand_id
1 'polypeptide(L)'
;MNTINTQPLLNKIKTNYPIAVWFLLAAAAAIAEISRGPDSYNNYLIYKNVFTHAQQLQNLYVGEPAHLFDYLYGPIFSIIIAPFSVLPDTIGCFVWCMFNAWILFYAVNQLPISYKKKMLILLLSAIELETSIHNVQINPMIVSWIVLSYVLVQKEKDFWATLFIALGFMVKLYGIVGIAFFLFSKHKIKFVLSFIFWLIVLFCLPMLISSPSFIIQS
;
A
#
# COMPACT_ATOMS: atom_id res chain seq x y z
N MET A 1 50.70 -17.93 -10.68
CA MET A 1 49.52 -18.20 -9.84
C MET A 1 48.60 -16.98 -9.92
N ASN A 2 47.48 -17.10 -10.62
CA ASN A 2 46.48 -16.02 -10.71
C ASN A 2 45.65 -16.04 -9.42
N THR A 3 45.80 -15.02 -8.58
CA THR A 3 44.91 -14.77 -7.46
C THR A 3 43.52 -14.44 -8.00
N ILE A 4 42.60 -15.39 -7.90
CA ILE A 4 41.17 -15.19 -8.18
C ILE A 4 40.68 -14.14 -7.18
N ASN A 5 40.33 -12.97 -7.70
CA ASN A 5 39.90 -11.83 -6.93
C ASN A 5 38.50 -12.09 -6.36
N THR A 6 38.41 -12.56 -5.12
CA THR A 6 37.15 -12.88 -4.40
C THR A 6 36.45 -11.65 -3.80
N GLN A 7 37.03 -10.45 -3.95
CA GLN A 7 36.45 -9.19 -3.47
C GLN A 7 35.08 -8.78 -4.05
N PRO A 8 34.69 -9.07 -5.30
CA PRO A 8 33.42 -8.59 -5.83
C PRO A 8 32.21 -9.32 -5.24
N LEU A 9 32.35 -10.58 -4.79
CA LEU A 9 31.26 -11.34 -4.20
C LEU A 9 30.95 -10.88 -2.76
N LEU A 10 31.99 -10.66 -1.95
CA LEU A 10 31.86 -10.25 -0.55
C LEU A 10 31.27 -8.83 -0.40
N ASN A 11 31.57 -7.92 -1.33
CA ASN A 11 30.95 -6.60 -1.36
C ASN A 11 29.48 -6.63 -1.81
N LYS A 12 29.11 -7.56 -2.70
CA LYS A 12 27.71 -7.77 -3.10
C LYS A 12 26.87 -8.33 -1.95
N ILE A 13 27.44 -9.22 -1.14
CA ILE A 13 26.78 -9.83 0.03
C ILE A 13 26.59 -8.80 1.17
N LYS A 14 27.59 -7.93 1.42
CA LYS A 14 27.50 -6.86 2.46
C LYS A 14 26.41 -5.81 2.21
N THR A 15 25.92 -5.69 0.98
CA THR A 15 24.98 -4.62 0.60
C THR A 15 23.52 -5.01 0.82
N ASN A 16 23.17 -6.29 1.02
CA ASN A 16 21.76 -6.73 1.09
C ASN A 16 21.21 -6.97 2.50
N TYR A 17 22.03 -6.86 3.55
CA TYR A 17 21.59 -7.13 4.93
C TYR A 17 20.41 -6.26 5.40
N PRO A 18 20.38 -4.93 5.18
CA PRO A 18 19.26 -4.11 5.63
C PRO A 18 17.94 -4.51 4.95
N ILE A 19 18.02 -4.95 3.70
CA ILE A 19 16.86 -5.40 2.92
C ILE A 19 16.37 -6.76 3.43
N ALA A 20 17.29 -7.68 3.70
CA ALA A 20 16.95 -8.96 4.30
C ALA A 20 16.31 -8.77 5.68
N VAL A 21 16.90 -7.93 6.53
CA VAL A 21 16.36 -7.59 7.86
C VAL A 21 14.97 -6.97 7.73
N TRP A 22 14.75 -6.03 6.82
CA TRP A 22 13.44 -5.43 6.55
C TRP A 22 12.35 -6.46 6.30
N PHE A 23 12.59 -7.41 5.39
CA PHE A 23 11.60 -8.43 5.06
C PHE A 23 11.48 -9.53 6.12
N LEU A 24 12.56 -9.87 6.81
CA LEU A 24 12.52 -10.85 7.90
C LEU A 24 11.75 -10.32 9.11
N LEU A 25 11.93 -9.04 9.46
CA LEU A 25 11.14 -8.38 10.51
C LEU A 25 9.66 -8.35 10.13
N ALA A 26 9.34 -7.88 8.93
CA ALA A 26 7.96 -7.86 8.43
C ALA A 26 7.29 -9.25 8.46
N ALA A 27 8.02 -10.29 8.04
CA ALA A 27 7.54 -11.67 8.08
C ALA A 27 7.35 -12.17 9.52
N ALA A 28 8.31 -11.87 10.41
CA ALA A 28 8.24 -12.24 11.82
C ALA A 28 7.05 -11.57 12.52
N ALA A 29 6.82 -10.27 12.30
CA ALA A 29 5.66 -9.58 12.84
C ALA A 29 4.34 -10.14 12.30
N ALA A 30 4.25 -10.41 11.00
CA ALA A 30 3.04 -11.01 10.41
C ALA A 30 2.76 -12.41 10.99
N ILE A 31 3.78 -13.27 11.11
CA ILE A 31 3.65 -14.60 11.70
C ILE A 31 3.27 -14.50 13.18
N ALA A 32 3.93 -13.63 13.93
CA ALA A 32 3.64 -13.40 15.33
C ALA A 32 2.18 -12.96 15.51
N GLU A 33 1.71 -12.01 14.69
CA GLU A 33 0.33 -11.55 14.72
C GLU A 33 -0.64 -12.70 14.45
N ILE A 34 -0.48 -13.39 13.31
CA ILE A 34 -1.34 -14.50 12.90
C ILE A 34 -1.37 -15.61 13.96
N SER A 35 -0.25 -15.90 14.63
CA SER A 35 -0.15 -16.93 15.67
C SER A 35 -1.00 -16.64 16.92
N ARG A 36 -1.41 -15.38 17.13
CA ARG A 36 -2.29 -14.97 18.25
C ARG A 36 -3.77 -15.26 17.99
N GLY A 37 -4.14 -15.71 16.80
CA GLY A 37 -5.51 -16.10 16.43
C GLY A 37 -6.33 -14.97 15.76
N PRO A 38 -7.55 -15.25 15.30
CA PRO A 38 -8.33 -14.35 14.42
C PRO A 38 -8.54 -12.92 14.94
N ASP A 39 -8.70 -12.75 16.26
CA ASP A 39 -8.92 -11.44 16.87
C ASP A 39 -7.71 -10.50 16.70
N SER A 40 -6.51 -11.05 16.51
CA SER A 40 -5.27 -10.28 16.39
C SER A 40 -5.14 -9.62 15.01
N TYR A 41 -5.57 -10.31 13.95
CA TYR A 41 -5.54 -9.80 12.57
C TYR A 41 -6.93 -9.32 12.09
N ASN A 42 -7.77 -8.87 13.02
CA ASN A 42 -9.13 -8.39 12.72
C ASN A 42 -9.17 -7.29 11.64
N ASN A 43 -8.16 -6.43 11.55
CA ASN A 43 -8.08 -5.44 10.46
C ASN A 43 -8.03 -6.09 9.08
N TYR A 44 -7.31 -7.21 8.91
CA TYR A 44 -7.34 -7.96 7.67
C TYR A 44 -8.70 -8.59 7.40
N LEU A 45 -9.39 -9.10 8.43
CA LEU A 45 -10.74 -9.65 8.26
C LEU A 45 -11.75 -8.57 7.84
N ILE A 46 -11.69 -7.39 8.46
CA ILE A 46 -12.46 -6.21 8.03
C ILE A 46 -12.17 -5.92 6.56
N TYR A 47 -10.88 -5.84 6.18
CA TYR A 47 -10.49 -5.57 4.79
C TYR A 47 -11.00 -6.63 3.82
N LYS A 48 -10.85 -7.91 4.16
CA LYS A 48 -11.35 -9.04 3.37
C LYS A 48 -12.86 -8.95 3.17
N ASN A 49 -13.61 -8.62 4.21
CA ASN A 49 -15.07 -8.55 4.16
C ASN A 49 -15.58 -7.42 3.26
N VAL A 50 -14.81 -6.35 3.05
CA VAL A 50 -15.16 -5.30 2.07
C VAL A 50 -15.37 -5.88 0.68
N PHE A 51 -14.51 -6.81 0.26
CA PHE A 51 -14.62 -7.43 -1.05
C PHE A 51 -15.91 -8.26 -1.16
N THR A 52 -16.24 -9.05 -0.15
CA THR A 52 -17.45 -9.87 -0.14
C THR A 52 -18.72 -9.01 -0.02
N HIS A 53 -18.72 -7.97 0.81
CA HIS A 53 -19.84 -7.04 0.94
C HIS A 53 -20.11 -6.29 -0.37
N ALA A 54 -19.06 -5.90 -1.09
CA ALA A 54 -19.21 -5.30 -2.42
C ALA A 54 -19.89 -6.25 -3.42
N GLN A 55 -19.51 -7.53 -3.42
CA GLN A 55 -20.15 -8.54 -4.26
C GLN A 55 -21.61 -8.83 -3.86
N GLN A 56 -21.91 -8.71 -2.56
CA GLN A 56 -23.25 -8.94 -2.01
C GLN A 56 -24.12 -7.67 -1.98
N LEU A 57 -23.59 -6.53 -2.46
CA LEU A 57 -24.25 -5.22 -2.44
C LEU A 57 -24.66 -4.74 -1.04
N GLN A 58 -23.96 -5.22 0.00
CA GLN A 58 -24.15 -4.81 1.39
C GLN A 58 -23.42 -3.50 1.66
N ASN A 59 -24.10 -2.50 2.22
CA ASN A 59 -23.51 -1.19 2.48
C ASN A 59 -22.26 -1.30 3.36
N LEU A 60 -21.14 -0.69 2.94
CA LEU A 60 -19.86 -0.82 3.64
C LEU A 60 -19.80 -0.08 4.98
N TYR A 61 -20.66 0.92 5.19
CA TYR A 61 -20.65 1.80 6.35
C TYR A 61 -21.83 1.55 7.32
N VAL A 62 -22.77 0.67 6.95
CA VAL A 62 -23.82 0.22 7.86
C VAL A 62 -23.28 -0.99 8.61
N GLY A 63 -22.81 -0.77 9.84
CA GLY A 63 -22.16 -1.80 10.64
C GLY A 63 -23.04 -3.03 10.87
N GLU A 64 -22.44 -4.22 10.75
CA GLU A 64 -23.04 -5.41 11.33
C GLU A 64 -22.88 -5.35 12.86
N PRO A 65 -23.92 -5.64 13.66
CA PRO A 65 -23.87 -5.52 15.11
C PRO A 65 -22.80 -6.41 15.80
N ALA A 66 -22.15 -7.32 15.07
CA ALA A 66 -21.06 -8.16 15.54
C ALA A 66 -19.65 -7.54 15.38
N HIS A 67 -19.50 -6.44 14.62
CA HIS A 67 -18.22 -5.81 14.34
C HIS A 67 -18.20 -4.36 14.84
N LEU A 68 -17.69 -4.16 16.06
CA LEU A 68 -17.60 -2.90 16.81
C LEU A 68 -16.71 -1.80 16.17
N PHE A 69 -16.23 -1.99 14.94
CA PHE A 69 -15.32 -1.04 14.28
C PHE A 69 -15.92 -0.54 12.95
N ASP A 70 -16.15 0.76 12.88
CA ASP A 70 -16.59 1.44 11.67
C ASP A 70 -15.51 1.28 10.57
N TYR A 71 -15.94 0.85 9.39
CA TYR A 71 -15.10 0.81 8.21
C TYR A 71 -14.84 2.23 7.71
N LEU A 72 -13.56 2.61 7.54
CA LEU A 72 -13.12 3.99 7.27
C LEU A 72 -12.45 4.19 5.90
N TYR A 73 -12.65 3.27 4.95
CA TYR A 73 -11.94 3.28 3.66
C TYR A 73 -12.94 3.39 2.51
N GLY A 74 -12.57 4.00 1.38
CA GLY A 74 -13.52 4.12 0.27
C GLY A 74 -13.77 2.79 -0.47
N PRO A 75 -14.85 2.68 -1.27
CA PRO A 75 -15.23 1.45 -1.97
C PRO A 75 -14.16 0.87 -2.90
N ILE A 76 -13.25 1.71 -3.42
CA ILE A 76 -12.11 1.27 -4.24
C ILE A 76 -11.22 0.26 -3.55
N PHE A 77 -11.23 0.25 -2.22
CA PHE A 77 -10.45 -0.70 -1.43
C PHE A 77 -10.90 -2.16 -1.65
N SER A 78 -12.17 -2.40 -2.01
CA SER A 78 -12.67 -3.73 -2.39
C SER A 78 -11.86 -4.37 -3.53
N ILE A 79 -11.43 -3.57 -4.52
CA ILE A 79 -10.63 -4.03 -5.65
C ILE A 79 -9.18 -4.27 -5.23
N ILE A 80 -8.66 -3.43 -4.33
CA ILE A 80 -7.26 -3.49 -3.87
C ILE A 80 -7.03 -4.72 -3.00
N ILE A 81 -7.98 -5.04 -2.13
CA ILE A 81 -7.88 -6.19 -1.23
C ILE A 81 -8.26 -7.52 -1.93
N ALA A 82 -8.97 -7.47 -3.06
CA ALA A 82 -9.47 -8.65 -3.77
C ALA A 82 -8.43 -9.78 -4.00
N PRO A 83 -7.17 -9.50 -4.43
CA PRO A 83 -6.20 -10.57 -4.65
C PRO A 83 -5.78 -11.30 -3.37
N PHE A 84 -5.93 -10.66 -2.20
CA PHE A 84 -5.56 -11.20 -0.89
C PHE A 84 -6.77 -11.88 -0.23
N SER A 85 -7.96 -11.31 -0.39
CA SER A 85 -9.20 -11.79 0.24
C SER A 85 -9.65 -13.18 -0.21
N VAL A 86 -9.32 -13.57 -1.45
CA VAL A 86 -9.65 -14.89 -2.01
C VAL A 86 -8.81 -16.03 -1.43
N LEU A 87 -7.75 -15.72 -0.69
CA LEU A 87 -6.88 -16.71 -0.04
C LEU A 87 -7.44 -17.12 1.34
N PRO A 88 -7.04 -18.29 1.87
CA PRO A 88 -7.28 -18.64 3.28
C PRO A 88 -6.75 -17.55 4.20
N ASP A 89 -7.45 -17.26 5.31
CA ASP A 89 -7.25 -16.03 6.09
C ASP A 89 -5.81 -15.79 6.51
N THR A 90 -5.14 -16.81 7.04
CA THR A 90 -3.74 -16.71 7.49
C THR A 90 -2.77 -16.44 6.32
N ILE A 91 -2.99 -17.09 5.17
CA ILE A 91 -2.17 -16.89 3.98
C ILE A 91 -2.42 -15.51 3.39
N GLY A 92 -3.68 -15.11 3.24
CA GLY A 92 -4.03 -13.79 2.71
C GLY A 92 -3.55 -12.65 3.60
N CYS A 93 -3.67 -12.78 4.93
CA CYS A 93 -3.12 -11.83 5.89
C CYS A 93 -1.60 -11.72 5.77
N PHE A 94 -0.89 -12.85 5.71
CA PHE A 94 0.56 -12.86 5.56
C PHE A 94 1.00 -12.18 4.26
N VAL A 95 0.38 -12.54 3.13
CA VAL A 95 0.69 -11.97 1.82
C VAL A 95 0.36 -10.47 1.78
N TRP A 96 -0.74 -10.04 2.42
CA TRP A 96 -1.10 -8.63 2.58
C TRP A 96 -0.04 -7.82 3.34
N CYS A 97 0.44 -8.33 4.47
CA CYS A 97 1.50 -7.69 5.26
C CYS A 97 2.81 -7.61 4.47
N MET A 98 3.20 -8.71 3.82
CA MET A 98 4.43 -8.75 3.01
C MET A 98 4.35 -7.83 1.80
N PHE A 99 3.18 -7.69 1.18
CA PHE A 99 2.97 -6.75 0.07
C PHE A 99 3.09 -5.29 0.53
N ASN A 100 2.55 -4.95 1.71
CA ASN A 100 2.73 -3.62 2.32
C ASN A 100 4.22 -3.31 2.60
N ALA A 101 4.97 -4.27 3.13
CA ALA A 101 6.42 -4.13 3.32
C ALA A 101 7.16 -3.97 1.98
N TRP A 102 6.77 -4.73 0.96
CA TRP A 102 7.40 -4.70 -0.36
C TRP A 102 7.13 -3.38 -1.10
N ILE A 103 5.89 -2.89 -1.12
CA ILE A 103 5.56 -1.68 -1.87
C ILE A 103 6.24 -0.44 -1.27
N LEU A 104 6.41 -0.40 0.06
CA LEU A 104 7.17 0.67 0.73
C LEU A 104 8.65 0.58 0.41
N PHE A 105 9.24 -0.62 0.48
CA PHE A 105 10.60 -0.86 0.01
C PHE A 105 10.78 -0.39 -1.44
N TYR A 106 9.86 -0.77 -2.34
CA TYR A 106 9.89 -0.37 -3.74
C TYR A 106 9.85 1.15 -3.89
N ALA A 107 8.90 1.82 -3.24
CA ALA A 107 8.73 3.27 -3.31
C ALA A 107 9.99 4.02 -2.86
N VAL A 108 10.58 3.65 -1.72
CA VAL A 108 11.83 4.25 -1.23
C VAL A 108 12.97 4.03 -2.22
N ASN A 109 13.05 2.85 -2.85
CA ASN A 109 14.07 2.57 -3.85
C ASN A 109 13.92 3.38 -5.15
N GLN A 110 12.74 3.90 -5.43
CA GLN A 110 12.52 4.77 -6.58
C GLN A 110 12.95 6.22 -6.37
N LEU A 111 13.24 6.63 -5.12
CA LEU A 111 13.69 7.99 -4.82
C LEU A 111 15.00 8.34 -5.54
N PRO A 112 15.16 9.57 -6.07
CA PRO A 112 16.38 10.01 -6.75
C PRO A 112 17.48 10.44 -5.76
N ILE A 113 17.78 9.58 -4.78
CA ILE A 113 18.78 9.82 -3.73
C ILE A 113 19.78 8.66 -3.67
N SER A 114 20.90 8.88 -2.99
CA SER A 114 21.95 7.86 -2.87
C SER A 114 21.46 6.60 -2.13
N TYR A 115 22.04 5.46 -2.47
CA TYR A 115 21.72 4.16 -1.86
C TYR A 115 21.79 4.19 -0.32
N LYS A 116 22.82 4.82 0.24
CA LYS A 116 22.97 4.98 1.70
C LYS A 116 21.78 5.72 2.33
N LYS A 117 21.26 6.76 1.68
CA LYS A 117 20.09 7.51 2.17
C LYS A 117 18.81 6.66 2.07
N LYS A 118 18.65 5.86 1.01
CA LYS A 118 17.54 4.89 0.89
C LYS A 118 17.56 3.88 2.03
N MET A 119 18.72 3.29 2.32
CA MET A 119 18.86 2.35 3.43
C MET A 119 18.61 3.00 4.79
N LEU A 120 19.03 4.26 4.97
CA LEU A 120 18.73 5.00 6.19
C LEU A 120 17.22 5.23 6.35
N ILE A 121 16.52 5.62 5.29
CA ILE A 121 15.05 5.77 5.32
C ILE A 121 14.40 4.44 5.73
N LEU A 122 14.76 3.33 5.08
CA LEU A 122 14.22 2.01 5.42
C LEU A 122 14.51 1.62 6.87
N LEU A 123 15.73 1.85 7.36
CA LEU A 123 16.09 1.54 8.74
C LEU A 123 15.26 2.36 9.74
N LEU A 124 15.11 3.67 9.49
CA LEU A 124 14.32 4.55 10.35
C LEU A 124 12.82 4.21 10.30
N SER A 125 12.31 3.85 9.12
CA SER A 125 10.90 3.47 8.95
C SER A 125 10.60 2.03 9.38
N ALA A 126 11.61 1.22 9.73
CA ALA A 126 11.40 -0.18 10.09
C ALA A 126 10.48 -0.32 11.31
N ILE A 127 10.67 0.51 12.34
CA ILE A 127 9.84 0.47 13.55
C ILE A 127 8.37 0.82 13.25
N GLU A 128 8.15 1.81 12.38
CA GLU A 128 6.81 2.21 11.95
C GLU A 128 6.15 1.17 11.03
N LEU A 129 6.96 0.47 10.21
CA LEU A 129 6.49 -0.66 9.42
C LEU A 129 6.06 -1.80 10.35
N GLU A 130 6.88 -2.19 11.33
CA GLU A 130 6.55 -3.26 12.29
C GLU A 130 5.27 -2.93 13.05
N THR A 131 5.14 -1.70 13.54
CA THR A 131 3.93 -1.23 14.22
C THR A 131 2.72 -1.33 13.30
N SER A 132 2.87 -0.96 12.02
CA SER A 132 1.79 -1.08 11.04
C SER A 132 1.43 -2.54 10.74
N ILE A 133 2.41 -3.45 10.65
CA ILE A 133 2.19 -4.88 10.36
C ILE A 133 1.54 -5.59 11.55
N HIS A 134 1.95 -5.28 12.78
CA HIS A 134 1.30 -5.80 13.99
C HIS A 134 -0.15 -5.34 14.12
N ASN A 135 -0.50 -4.18 13.55
CA ASN A 135 -1.88 -3.73 13.44
C ASN A 135 -2.53 -4.12 12.10
N VAL A 136 -1.83 -4.85 11.23
CA VAL A 136 -2.28 -5.23 9.88
C VAL A 136 -2.83 -4.05 9.06
N GLN A 137 -2.21 -2.88 9.21
CA GLN A 137 -2.66 -1.61 8.62
C GLN A 137 -2.20 -1.43 7.18
N ILE A 138 -2.99 -0.69 6.39
CA ILE A 138 -2.64 -0.27 5.02
C ILE A 138 -1.65 0.92 4.97
N ASN A 139 -1.33 1.55 6.11
CA ASN A 139 -0.54 2.78 6.15
C ASN A 139 0.77 2.73 5.32
N PRO A 140 1.56 1.63 5.32
CA PRO A 140 2.76 1.53 4.48
C PRO A 140 2.47 1.71 2.98
N MET A 141 1.36 1.15 2.49
CA MET A 141 0.92 1.31 1.11
C MET A 141 0.52 2.75 0.79
N ILE A 142 -0.19 3.45 1.68
CA ILE A 142 -0.54 4.87 1.45
C ILE A 142 0.72 5.75 1.37
N VAL A 143 1.68 5.55 2.29
CA VAL A 143 2.97 6.25 2.25
C VAL A 143 3.72 5.95 0.96
N SER A 144 3.68 4.70 0.51
CA SER A 144 4.29 4.28 -0.76
C SER A 144 3.71 5.04 -1.94
N TRP A 145 2.39 5.19 -2.00
CA TRP A 145 1.72 5.94 -3.06
C TRP A 145 2.05 7.43 -3.02
N ILE A 146 2.16 8.04 -1.83
CA ILE A 146 2.64 9.42 -1.69
C ILE A 146 4.07 9.55 -2.24
N VAL A 147 4.98 8.66 -1.84
CA VAL A 147 6.37 8.67 -2.32
C VAL A 147 6.45 8.44 -3.84
N LEU A 148 5.68 7.49 -4.37
CA LEU A 148 5.62 7.20 -5.80
C LEU A 148 5.06 8.37 -6.60
N SER A 149 4.06 9.08 -6.08
CA SER A 149 3.51 10.27 -6.73
C SER A 149 4.58 11.36 -6.87
N TYR A 150 5.36 11.63 -5.82
CA TYR A 150 6.52 12.53 -5.90
C TYR A 150 7.53 12.09 -6.95
N VAL A 151 7.96 10.83 -6.90
CA VAL A 151 8.93 10.26 -7.85
C VAL A 151 8.45 10.42 -9.30
N LEU A 152 7.15 10.18 -9.56
CA LEU A 152 6.60 10.24 -10.90
C LEU A 152 6.46 11.68 -11.40
N VAL A 153 6.10 12.64 -10.53
CA VAL A 153 6.14 14.07 -10.87
C VAL A 153 7.57 14.49 -11.24
N GLN A 154 8.59 14.08 -10.48
CA GLN A 154 9.99 14.37 -10.80
C GLN A 154 10.43 13.75 -12.14
N LYS A 155 9.81 12.64 -12.55
CA LYS A 155 10.03 11.99 -13.84
C LYS A 155 9.11 12.51 -14.95
N GLU A 156 8.36 13.59 -14.71
CA GLU A 156 7.39 14.20 -15.65
C GLU A 156 6.27 13.23 -16.09
N LYS A 157 6.02 12.19 -15.28
CA LYS A 157 4.98 11.17 -15.49
C LYS A 157 3.70 11.53 -14.72
N ASP A 158 3.22 12.76 -14.90
CA ASP A 158 2.09 13.32 -14.14
C ASP A 158 0.82 12.44 -14.20
N PHE A 159 0.53 11.82 -15.35
CA PHE A 159 -0.61 10.91 -15.49
C PHE A 159 -0.57 9.76 -14.49
N TRP A 160 0.59 9.14 -14.28
CA TRP A 160 0.74 8.05 -13.32
C TRP A 160 0.94 8.55 -11.90
N ALA A 161 1.51 9.74 -11.72
CA ALA A 161 1.63 10.35 -10.40
C ALA A 161 0.24 10.55 -9.78
N THR A 162 -0.70 11.08 -10.56
CA THR A 162 -2.04 11.39 -10.08
C THR A 162 -2.91 10.15 -9.86
N LEU A 163 -2.60 9.01 -10.49
CA LEU A 163 -3.19 7.70 -10.13
C LEU A 163 -2.94 7.38 -8.66
N PHE A 164 -1.69 7.48 -8.20
CA PHE A 164 -1.34 7.17 -6.82
C PHE A 164 -1.92 8.17 -5.81
N ILE A 165 -2.05 9.44 -6.20
CA ILE A 165 -2.73 10.46 -5.38
C ILE A 165 -4.22 10.13 -5.26
N ALA A 166 -4.88 9.83 -6.37
CA ALA A 166 -6.30 9.49 -6.39
C ALA A 166 -6.58 8.19 -5.63
N LEU A 167 -5.77 7.14 -5.82
CA LEU A 167 -5.83 5.90 -5.04
C LEU A 167 -5.67 6.17 -3.55
N GLY A 168 -4.64 6.92 -3.16
CA GLY A 168 -4.42 7.30 -1.77
C GLY A 168 -5.64 7.98 -1.18
N PHE A 169 -6.10 9.06 -1.81
CA PHE A 169 -7.26 9.84 -1.37
C PHE A 169 -8.55 9.02 -1.26
N MET A 170 -8.85 8.22 -2.27
CA MET A 170 -10.08 7.42 -2.34
C MET A 170 -10.05 6.21 -1.41
N VAL A 171 -8.88 5.70 -1.03
CA VAL A 171 -8.78 4.68 0.00
C VAL A 171 -8.79 5.30 1.39
N LYS A 172 -8.04 6.38 1.61
CA LYS A 172 -7.94 7.06 2.90
C LYS A 172 -7.60 8.54 2.73
N LEU A 173 -8.33 9.43 3.40
CA LEU A 173 -8.32 10.87 3.12
C LEU A 173 -6.91 11.49 3.05
N TYR A 174 -5.98 11.10 3.93
CA TYR A 174 -4.65 11.68 3.97
C TYR A 174 -3.77 11.36 2.76
N GLY A 175 -4.13 10.45 1.87
CA GLY A 175 -3.44 10.29 0.58
C GLY A 175 -3.50 11.56 -0.29
N ILE A 176 -4.46 12.46 -0.03
CA ILE A 176 -4.62 13.75 -0.71
C ILE A 176 -3.40 14.66 -0.60
N VAL A 177 -2.53 14.47 0.41
CA VAL A 177 -1.32 15.28 0.59
C VAL A 177 -0.41 15.26 -0.64
N GLY A 178 -0.48 14.21 -1.46
CA GLY A 178 0.24 14.13 -2.73
C GLY A 178 -0.13 15.22 -3.74
N ILE A 179 -1.29 15.88 -3.62
CA ILE A 179 -1.64 17.06 -4.43
C ILE A 179 -0.61 18.18 -4.28
N ALA A 180 0.07 18.30 -3.13
CA ALA A 180 1.13 19.28 -2.95
C ALA A 180 2.23 19.16 -4.03
N PHE A 181 2.42 17.98 -4.62
CA PHE A 181 3.39 17.79 -5.70
C PHE A 181 3.00 18.44 -7.03
N PHE A 182 1.76 18.92 -7.18
CA PHE A 182 1.36 19.80 -8.28
C PHE A 182 2.27 21.04 -8.41
N LEU A 183 2.78 21.55 -7.28
CA LEU A 183 3.69 22.68 -7.27
C LEU A 183 4.99 22.38 -8.03
N PHE A 184 5.45 21.12 -7.99
CA PHE A 184 6.66 20.65 -8.68
C PHE A 184 6.40 20.09 -10.08
N SER A 185 5.14 19.92 -10.48
CA SER A 185 4.80 19.45 -11.84
C SER A 185 5.05 20.53 -12.89
N LYS A 186 5.72 20.12 -13.98
CA LYS A 186 5.93 20.91 -15.20
C LYS A 186 4.70 20.94 -16.12
N HIS A 187 3.82 19.95 -16.05
CA HIS A 187 2.61 19.86 -16.89
C HIS A 187 1.33 20.02 -16.06
N LYS A 188 1.13 21.22 -15.50
CA LYS A 188 0.03 21.51 -14.56
C LYS A 188 -1.37 21.14 -15.08
N ILE A 189 -1.68 21.48 -16.34
CA ILE A 189 -2.98 21.13 -16.95
C ILE A 189 -3.12 19.61 -17.05
N LYS A 190 -2.09 18.91 -17.53
CA LYS A 190 -2.08 17.45 -17.62
C LYS A 190 -2.25 16.81 -16.24
N PHE A 191 -1.58 17.33 -15.21
CA PHE A 191 -1.74 16.87 -13.84
C PHE A 191 -3.20 16.98 -13.38
N VAL A 192 -3.83 18.15 -13.51
CA VAL A 192 -5.23 18.36 -13.09
C VAL A 192 -6.18 17.44 -13.85
N LEU A 193 -6.07 17.39 -15.19
CA LEU A 193 -6.94 16.55 -16.02
C LEU A 193 -6.74 15.05 -15.72
N SER A 194 -5.49 14.62 -15.52
CA SER A 194 -5.19 13.22 -15.16
C SER A 194 -5.71 12.86 -13.77
N PHE A 195 -5.67 13.78 -12.82
CA PHE A 195 -6.22 13.56 -11.48
C PHE A 195 -7.74 13.40 -11.53
N ILE A 196 -8.44 14.30 -12.23
CA ILE A 196 -9.90 14.18 -12.45
C ILE A 196 -10.23 12.87 -13.17
N PHE A 197 -9.48 12.52 -14.22
CA PHE A 197 -9.63 11.26 -14.93
C PHE A 197 -9.53 10.05 -13.99
N TRP A 198 -8.50 9.99 -13.14
CA TRP A 198 -8.33 8.88 -12.22
C TRP A 198 -9.37 8.84 -11.10
N LEU A 199 -9.84 9.98 -10.61
CA LEU A 199 -10.96 10.01 -9.66
C LEU A 199 -12.21 9.36 -10.26
N ILE A 200 -12.54 9.68 -11.51
CA ILE A 200 -13.70 9.09 -12.20
C ILE A 200 -13.49 7.58 -12.41
N VAL A 201 -12.33 7.19 -12.94
CA VAL A 201 -12.02 5.76 -13.19
C VAL A 201 -12.08 4.95 -11.90
N LEU A 202 -11.44 5.42 -10.83
CA LEU A 202 -11.39 4.71 -9.55
C LEU A 202 -12.73 4.75 -8.80
N PHE A 203 -13.57 5.76 -9.02
CA PHE A 203 -14.94 5.78 -8.52
C PHE A 203 -15.79 4.70 -9.21
N CYS A 204 -15.64 4.55 -10.53
CA CYS A 204 -16.40 3.57 -11.30
C CYS A 204 -15.86 2.14 -11.18
N LEU A 205 -14.56 1.95 -10.91
CA LEU A 205 -13.91 0.64 -10.95
C LEU A 205 -14.57 -0.42 -10.05
N PRO A 206 -14.99 -0.12 -8.81
CA PRO A 206 -15.61 -1.13 -7.94
C PRO A 206 -16.99 -1.58 -8.45
N MET A 207 -17.62 -0.82 -9.35
CA MET A 207 -18.89 -1.21 -9.98
C MET A 207 -18.73 -2.46 -10.85
N LEU A 208 -17.50 -2.81 -11.28
CA LEU A 208 -17.23 -4.04 -12.05
C LEU A 208 -17.54 -5.31 -11.25
N ILE A 209 -17.47 -5.24 -9.92
CA ILE A 209 -17.76 -6.36 -9.01
C ILE A 209 -19.00 -6.09 -8.14
N SER A 210 -19.67 -4.96 -8.32
CA SER A 210 -20.80 -4.51 -7.52
C SER A 210 -21.84 -3.78 -8.40
N SER A 211 -22.33 -2.60 -7.99
CA SER A 211 -23.29 -1.80 -8.76
C SER A 211 -23.11 -0.29 -8.51
N PRO A 212 -23.59 0.59 -9.41
CA PRO A 212 -23.56 2.04 -9.15
C PRO A 212 -24.32 2.45 -7.89
N SER A 213 -25.46 1.80 -7.58
CA SER A 213 -26.24 2.10 -6.37
C SER A 213 -25.44 1.77 -5.11
N PHE A 214 -24.69 0.66 -5.11
CA PHE A 214 -23.82 0.28 -4.00
C PHE A 214 -22.73 1.32 -3.73
N ILE A 215 -22.13 1.90 -4.77
CA ILE A 215 -21.09 2.93 -4.62
C ILE A 215 -21.65 4.26 -4.13
N ILE A 216 -22.87 4.62 -4.51
CA ILE A 216 -23.49 5.89 -4.07
C ILE A 216 -23.94 5.81 -2.61
N GLN A 217 -24.40 4.64 -2.16
CA GLN A 217 -24.84 4.44 -0.77
C GLN A 217 -23.68 4.16 0.20
N SER A 218 -22.56 3.65 -0.31
CA SER A 218 -21.32 3.40 0.43
C SER A 218 -20.33 4.52 0.10
#